data_AF-A0A8T3YNC5-F1
#
_entry.id   AF-A0A8T3YNC5-F1
#
_cell.length_a   1.000
_cell.length_b   1.000
_cell.length_c   1.000
_cell.angle_alpha   90.00
_cell.angle_beta   90.00
_cell.angle_gamma   90.00
#
_symmetry.space_group_name_H-M   'P 1'
#
loop_
_entity.id
_entity.type
_entity.pdbx_description
1 polymer ?
#
loop_
_entity_poly.entity_id
_entity_poly.type
_entity_poly.pdbx_seq_one_letter_code
_entity_poly.pdbx_strand_id
1 'polypeptide(L)'
;MARKELLPEWIREEAKRCGNCEHQCSNRVGVPFHDIFGHLKKGDLHSAKRVLIHHDPLPTLSSHTCYKHSERACPHKLRIKDTIREVAKRGVVLTPKPRKHTPAIAIIGAGLSGLAMASIAQSKGFEVHLFEAMPQLGGSTRYLTPEWRLPRADLDAQIKELSDGIEIYTNAVIGSTVFVEELAREFDVVAVCTGSNRPAFPGIPGESLRGVFAANDILLGHDTGEPTSTIVLGHGTPALDAAIIEARKGAQVTVVCNKENISADKSLLDAAR
;
A
#
# COMPACT_ATOMS: atom_id res chain seq x y z
N MET A 1 28.23 -7.26 -17.60
CA MET A 1 28.15 -5.81 -17.30
C MET A 1 26.67 -5.43 -17.22
N ALA A 2 26.18 -5.03 -16.05
CA ALA A 2 24.81 -4.53 -15.94
C ALA A 2 24.68 -3.24 -16.77
N ARG A 3 23.71 -3.18 -17.69
CA ARG A 3 23.33 -1.92 -18.35
C ARG A 3 23.08 -0.90 -17.23
N LYS A 4 23.81 0.22 -17.22
CA LYS A 4 23.41 1.38 -16.40
C LYS A 4 22.02 1.77 -16.89
N GLU A 5 20.98 1.42 -16.15
CA GLU A 5 19.65 1.96 -16.39
C GLU A 5 19.76 3.47 -16.27
N LEU A 6 19.69 4.16 -17.41
CA LEU A 6 19.80 5.59 -17.45
C LEU A 6 18.52 6.17 -16.87
N LEU A 7 18.67 6.96 -15.80
CA LEU A 7 17.60 7.81 -15.27
C LEU A 7 17.03 8.68 -16.40
N PRO A 8 15.68 8.77 -16.53
CA PRO A 8 15.05 9.72 -17.44
C PRO A 8 15.59 11.14 -17.23
N GLU A 9 15.71 11.89 -18.31
CA GLU A 9 16.24 13.26 -18.27
C GLU A 9 15.46 14.16 -17.31
N TRP A 10 14.12 14.07 -17.33
CA TRP A 10 13.26 14.85 -16.45
C TRP A 10 13.52 14.59 -14.96
N ILE A 11 13.94 13.38 -14.56
CA ILE A 11 14.30 13.08 -13.17
C ILE A 11 15.55 13.84 -12.76
N ARG A 12 16.53 13.95 -13.66
CA ARG A 12 17.77 14.69 -13.40
C ARG A 12 17.50 16.18 -13.30
N GLU A 13 16.66 16.72 -14.19
CA GLU A 13 16.24 18.13 -14.11
C GLU A 13 15.44 18.41 -12.85
N GLU A 14 14.54 17.51 -12.47
CA GLU A 14 13.78 17.63 -11.22
C GLU A 14 14.71 17.56 -9.99
N ALA A 15 15.72 16.68 -10.01
CA ALA A 15 16.71 16.56 -8.95
C ALA A 15 17.54 17.84 -8.77
N LYS A 16 17.84 18.57 -9.84
CA LYS A 16 18.57 19.85 -9.79
C LYS A 16 17.79 20.95 -9.07
N ARG A 17 16.45 20.89 -9.08
CA ARG A 17 15.58 21.86 -8.39
C ARG A 17 15.57 21.69 -6.87
N CYS A 18 16.08 20.56 -6.35
CA CYS A 18 16.14 20.32 -4.92
C CYS A 18 17.19 21.25 -4.25
N GLY A 19 16.74 22.07 -3.31
CA GLY A 19 17.61 22.92 -2.48
C GLY A 19 18.29 22.22 -1.29
N ASN A 20 18.19 20.89 -1.20
CA ASN A 20 18.80 20.07 -0.13
C ASN A 20 18.41 20.51 1.30
N CYS A 21 17.15 20.84 1.51
CA CYS A 21 16.59 21.15 2.83
C CYS A 21 16.29 19.88 3.64
N GLU A 22 16.21 19.99 4.96
CA GLU A 22 15.83 18.87 5.87
C GLU A 22 14.35 18.47 5.80
N HIS A 23 13.65 18.79 4.70
CA HIS A 23 12.27 18.38 4.46
C HIS A 23 12.18 16.85 4.41
N GLN A 24 11.50 16.27 5.39
CA GLN A 24 11.22 14.84 5.47
C GLN A 24 9.75 14.56 5.22
N CYS A 25 9.43 13.29 4.93
CA CYS A 25 8.05 12.84 4.94
C CYS A 25 7.40 13.19 6.29
N SER A 26 6.24 13.85 6.25
CA SER A 26 5.47 14.23 7.44
C SER A 26 4.94 13.03 8.23
N ASN A 27 5.01 11.83 7.65
CA ASN A 27 4.67 10.60 8.34
C ASN A 27 5.87 10.10 9.14
N ARG A 28 5.60 9.32 10.20
CA ARG A 28 6.61 8.70 11.08
C ARG A 28 7.63 7.79 10.36
N VAL A 29 7.48 7.57 9.06
CA VAL A 29 8.42 6.86 8.18
C VAL A 29 9.71 7.67 7.95
N GLY A 30 9.62 9.01 7.94
CA GLY A 30 10.81 9.88 7.93
C GLY A 30 11.69 9.79 6.67
N VAL A 31 11.11 9.45 5.51
CA VAL A 31 11.88 9.31 4.25
C VAL A 31 12.68 10.60 3.95
N PRO A 32 14.02 10.54 3.84
CA PRO A 32 14.85 11.72 3.62
C PRO A 32 14.91 12.06 2.12
N PHE A 33 13.93 12.83 1.64
CA PHE A 33 13.85 13.18 0.22
C PHE A 33 15.09 13.95 -0.27
N HIS A 34 15.72 14.76 0.59
CA HIS A 34 16.93 15.49 0.22
C HIS A 34 18.09 14.54 -0.15
N ASP A 35 18.31 13.47 0.62
CA ASP A 35 19.33 12.47 0.34
C ASP A 35 19.06 11.74 -0.97
N ILE A 36 17.80 11.33 -1.18
CA ILE A 36 17.38 10.66 -2.41
C ILE A 36 17.65 11.57 -3.62
N PHE A 37 17.18 12.82 -3.58
CA PHE A 37 17.37 13.78 -4.66
C PHE A 37 18.85 14.17 -4.84
N GLY A 38 19.64 14.20 -3.76
CA GLY A 38 21.08 14.41 -3.80
C GLY A 38 21.82 13.31 -4.56
N HIS A 39 21.44 12.05 -4.35
CA HIS A 39 21.95 10.92 -5.14
C HIS A 39 21.52 11.00 -6.61
N LEU A 40 20.26 11.34 -6.88
CA LEU A 40 19.74 11.49 -8.25
C LEU A 40 20.46 12.62 -9.01
N LYS A 41 20.78 13.74 -8.35
CA LYS A 41 21.57 14.85 -8.93
C LYS A 41 22.96 14.41 -9.38
N LYS A 42 23.55 13.43 -8.69
CA LYS A 42 24.84 12.80 -9.03
C LYS A 42 24.71 11.66 -10.06
N GLY A 43 23.49 11.32 -10.48
CA GLY A 43 23.21 10.19 -11.35
C GLY A 43 23.31 8.81 -10.68
N ASP A 44 23.35 8.75 -9.35
CA ASP A 44 23.48 7.53 -8.57
C ASP A 44 22.11 6.95 -8.18
N LEU A 45 21.44 6.32 -9.15
CA LEU A 45 20.15 5.68 -8.94
C LEU A 45 20.20 4.56 -7.88
N HIS A 46 21.31 3.81 -7.81
CA HIS A 46 21.42 2.68 -6.90
C HIS A 46 21.42 3.14 -5.44
N SER A 47 22.21 4.16 -5.09
CA SER A 47 22.18 4.72 -3.74
C SER A 47 20.86 5.42 -3.44
N ALA A 48 20.25 6.11 -4.41
CA ALA A 48 18.92 6.71 -4.25
C ALA A 48 17.87 5.65 -3.89
N LYS A 49 17.83 4.53 -4.63
CA LYS A 49 16.91 3.40 -4.35
C LYS A 49 17.22 2.74 -3.01
N ARG A 50 18.50 2.58 -2.64
CA ARG A 50 18.89 2.01 -1.34
C ARG A 50 18.38 2.86 -0.17
N VAL A 51 18.55 4.18 -0.22
CA VAL A 51 18.03 5.09 0.81
C VAL A 51 16.51 5.03 0.89
N LEU A 52 15.85 5.02 -0.27
CA LEU A 52 14.39 4.92 -0.37
C LEU A 52 13.86 3.65 0.30
N ILE A 53 14.36 2.48 -0.10
CA ILE A 53 13.83 1.18 0.35
C ILE A 53 14.15 0.90 1.81
N HIS A 54 15.27 1.44 2.31
CA HIS A 54 15.60 1.36 3.73
C HIS A 54 14.54 2.02 4.63
N HIS A 55 13.91 3.11 4.16
CA HIS A 55 12.91 3.84 4.94
C HIS A 55 11.47 3.44 4.57
N ASP A 56 11.22 3.22 3.28
CA ASP A 56 9.92 2.84 2.76
C ASP A 56 10.06 1.52 1.97
N PRO A 57 9.64 0.37 2.54
CA PRO A 57 9.69 -0.90 1.85
C PRO A 57 8.65 -1.00 0.72
N LEU A 58 7.70 -0.06 0.64
CA LEU A 58 6.59 -0.07 -0.31
C LEU A 58 6.52 1.25 -1.12
N PRO A 59 7.61 1.68 -1.78
CA PRO A 59 7.69 3.02 -2.38
C PRO A 59 6.73 3.27 -3.54
N THR A 60 6.47 2.26 -4.38
CA THR A 60 5.46 2.34 -5.45
C THR A 60 4.08 2.67 -4.88
N LEU A 61 3.61 1.93 -3.87
CA LEU A 61 2.34 2.22 -3.20
C LEU A 61 2.31 3.62 -2.55
N SER A 62 3.35 3.95 -1.79
CA SER A 62 3.44 5.25 -1.10
C SER A 62 3.40 6.42 -2.08
N SER A 63 3.93 6.24 -3.30
CA SER A 63 3.86 7.22 -4.39
C SER A 63 2.47 7.44 -4.98
N HIS A 64 1.57 6.46 -4.88
CA HIS A 64 0.19 6.60 -5.34
C HIS A 64 -0.72 7.19 -4.25
N THR A 65 -0.45 6.85 -2.99
CA THR A 65 -1.40 7.07 -1.89
C THR A 65 -0.99 8.19 -0.93
N CYS A 66 0.30 8.38 -0.69
CA CYS A 66 0.76 9.14 0.47
C CYS A 66 1.60 10.39 0.13
N TYR A 67 2.54 10.28 -0.81
CA TYR A 67 3.57 11.32 -1.03
C TYR A 67 3.07 12.66 -1.55
N LYS A 68 1.78 12.77 -1.90
CA LYS A 68 1.13 14.05 -2.21
C LYS A 68 1.23 15.07 -1.07
N HIS A 69 1.20 14.62 0.19
CA HIS A 69 1.40 15.49 1.36
C HIS A 69 2.82 16.05 1.38
N SER A 70 3.82 15.19 1.13
CA SER A 70 5.22 15.56 1.05
C SER A 70 5.49 16.56 -0.09
N GLU A 71 4.84 16.39 -1.25
CA GLU A 71 4.91 17.34 -2.36
C GLU A 71 4.35 18.71 -2.00
N ARG A 72 3.16 18.75 -1.38
CA ARG A 72 2.51 20.00 -0.96
C ARG A 72 3.37 20.78 0.04
N ALA A 73 3.94 20.06 1.00
CA ALA A 73 4.79 20.62 2.05
C ALA A 73 6.20 20.98 1.56
N CYS A 74 6.64 20.45 0.41
CA CYS A 74 7.96 20.78 -0.14
C CYS A 74 8.05 22.28 -0.50
N PRO A 75 9.03 23.03 0.03
CA PRO A 75 9.21 24.45 -0.29
C PRO A 75 9.61 24.66 -1.77
N HIS A 76 10.29 23.69 -2.37
CA HIS A 76 10.77 23.74 -3.75
C HIS A 76 9.76 23.19 -4.79
N LYS A 77 8.58 22.75 -4.32
CA LYS A 77 7.47 22.23 -5.16
C LYS A 77 7.93 21.13 -6.13
N LEU A 78 8.69 20.18 -5.58
CA LEU A 78 9.18 19.02 -6.32
C LEU A 78 8.07 18.00 -6.57
N ARG A 79 8.16 17.30 -7.70
CA ARG A 79 7.34 16.14 -8.08
C ARG A 79 7.80 14.87 -7.34
N ILE A 80 7.78 14.92 -6.01
CA ILE A 80 8.28 13.83 -5.14
C ILE A 80 7.61 12.50 -5.49
N LYS A 81 6.29 12.45 -5.66
CA LYS A 81 5.59 11.19 -5.89
C LYS A 81 6.02 10.53 -7.20
N ASP A 82 6.12 11.32 -8.28
CA ASP A 82 6.46 10.82 -9.61
C ASP A 82 7.92 10.38 -9.63
N THR A 83 8.80 11.16 -9.00
CA THR A 83 10.23 10.83 -8.87
C THR A 83 10.42 9.53 -8.09
N ILE A 84 9.77 9.38 -6.93
CA ILE A 84 9.87 8.16 -6.12
C ILE A 84 9.30 6.94 -6.86
N ARG A 85 8.18 7.10 -7.58
CA ARG A 85 7.61 6.04 -8.41
C ARG A 85 8.60 5.57 -9.47
N GLU A 86 9.29 6.50 -10.11
CA GLU A 86 10.23 6.21 -11.18
C GLU A 86 11.52 5.56 -10.69
N VAL A 87 11.99 5.97 -9.50
CA VAL A 87 13.11 5.35 -8.79
C VAL A 87 12.76 3.95 -8.32
N ALA A 88 11.57 3.74 -7.76
CA ALA A 88 11.10 2.45 -7.26
C ALA A 88 11.09 1.39 -8.39
N LYS A 89 10.59 1.78 -9.58
CA LYS A 89 10.50 0.92 -10.77
C LYS A 89 11.84 0.46 -11.34
N ARG A 90 12.96 1.08 -10.96
CA ARG A 90 14.28 0.85 -11.55
C ARG A 90 15.28 0.34 -10.54
N GLY A 91 16.36 -0.27 -11.01
CA GLY A 91 17.42 -0.79 -10.15
C GLY A 91 17.03 -2.07 -9.40
N VAL A 92 18.06 -2.81 -8.98
CA VAL A 92 17.93 -4.12 -8.33
C VAL A 92 18.15 -3.97 -6.83
N VAL A 93 17.24 -4.52 -6.03
CA VAL A 93 17.52 -4.84 -4.62
C VAL A 93 18.09 -6.24 -4.61
N LEU A 94 19.31 -6.39 -4.08
CA LEU A 94 19.89 -7.71 -3.89
C LEU A 94 19.26 -8.33 -2.65
N THR A 95 18.59 -9.46 -2.82
CA THR A 95 18.06 -10.28 -1.72
C THR A 95 19.14 -11.27 -1.27
N PRO A 96 19.68 -11.16 -0.05
CA PRO A 96 20.54 -12.18 0.52
C PRO A 96 19.80 -13.53 0.59
N LYS A 97 20.50 -14.62 0.25
CA LYS A 97 19.95 -15.96 0.50
C LYS A 97 19.90 -16.24 2.00
N PRO A 98 18.91 -17.02 2.48
CA PRO A 98 18.90 -17.49 3.85
C PRO A 98 20.21 -18.20 4.21
N ARG A 99 20.71 -17.95 5.42
CA ARG A 99 21.87 -18.69 5.94
C ARG A 99 21.40 -20.06 6.42
N LYS A 100 22.29 -21.05 6.43
CA LYS A 100 21.99 -22.35 7.06
C LYS A 100 21.74 -22.14 8.56
N HIS A 101 20.72 -22.80 9.11
CA HIS A 101 20.31 -22.74 10.53
C HIS A 101 19.76 -21.39 11.00
N THR A 102 19.18 -20.56 10.12
CA THR A 102 18.45 -19.38 10.57
C THR A 102 17.07 -19.77 11.12
N PRO A 103 16.56 -19.08 12.16
CA PRO A 103 15.18 -19.29 12.61
C PRO A 103 14.15 -19.13 11.50
N ALA A 104 13.08 -19.91 11.58
CA ALA A 104 11.95 -19.87 10.66
C ALA A 104 10.84 -18.95 11.21
N ILE A 105 10.27 -18.12 10.33
CA ILE A 105 9.25 -17.14 10.67
C ILE A 105 7.99 -17.42 9.86
N ALA A 106 6.87 -17.66 10.55
CA ALA A 106 5.53 -17.65 9.97
C ALA A 106 4.93 -16.26 10.06
N ILE A 107 4.51 -15.70 8.93
CA ILE A 107 3.84 -14.40 8.84
C ILE A 107 2.42 -14.63 8.35
N ILE A 108 1.43 -14.20 9.13
CA ILE A 108 0.00 -14.41 8.86
C ILE A 108 -0.59 -13.10 8.30
N GLY A 109 -1.01 -13.13 7.04
CA GLY A 109 -1.54 -12.00 6.28
C GLY A 109 -0.50 -11.39 5.35
N ALA A 110 -0.76 -11.41 4.05
CA ALA A 110 0.08 -10.84 2.99
C ALA A 110 -0.39 -9.45 2.55
N GLY A 111 -0.91 -8.67 3.50
CA GLY A 111 -1.08 -7.23 3.34
C GLY A 111 0.26 -6.48 3.36
N LEU A 112 0.20 -5.15 3.43
CA LEU A 112 1.40 -4.30 3.42
C LEU A 112 2.40 -4.63 4.52
N SER A 113 1.92 -4.77 5.77
CA SER A 113 2.77 -5.09 6.91
C SER A 113 3.43 -6.45 6.76
N GLY A 114 2.66 -7.46 6.34
CA GLY A 114 3.17 -8.81 6.14
C GLY A 114 4.22 -8.88 5.04
N LEU A 115 3.95 -8.29 3.86
CA LEU A 115 4.90 -8.25 2.75
C LEU A 115 6.19 -7.50 3.11
N ALA A 116 6.07 -6.34 3.76
CA ALA A 116 7.23 -5.58 4.22
C ALA A 116 8.05 -6.37 5.24
N MET A 117 7.39 -6.98 6.24
CA MET A 117 8.06 -7.81 7.24
C MET A 117 8.73 -9.01 6.61
N ALA A 118 8.05 -9.69 5.68
CA ALA A 118 8.56 -10.87 5.00
C ALA A 118 9.82 -10.55 4.19
N SER A 119 9.78 -9.47 3.39
CA SER A 119 10.94 -9.00 2.64
C SER A 119 12.09 -8.58 3.54
N ILE A 120 11.83 -7.83 4.62
CA ILE A 120 12.87 -7.39 5.57
C ILE A 120 13.49 -8.59 6.29
N ALA A 121 12.68 -9.54 6.77
CA ALA A 121 13.16 -10.74 7.44
C ALA A 121 14.00 -11.60 6.50
N GLN A 122 13.52 -11.86 5.29
CA GLN A 122 14.28 -12.57 4.28
C GLN A 122 15.60 -11.86 3.96
N SER A 123 15.60 -10.52 3.88
CA SER A 123 16.82 -9.75 3.64
C SER A 123 17.86 -9.88 4.76
N LYS A 124 17.42 -10.22 5.97
CA LYS A 124 18.27 -10.52 7.13
C LYS A 124 18.70 -11.99 7.18
N GLY A 125 18.26 -12.81 6.23
CA GLY A 125 18.64 -14.21 6.05
C GLY A 125 17.74 -15.22 6.76
N PHE A 126 16.56 -14.80 7.24
CA PHE A 126 15.56 -15.68 7.85
C PHE A 126 14.85 -16.55 6.80
N GLU A 127 14.43 -17.73 7.21
CA GLU A 127 13.48 -18.56 6.47
C GLU A 127 12.08 -18.01 6.74
N VAL A 128 11.34 -17.69 5.68
CA VAL A 128 10.09 -16.93 5.79
C VAL A 128 8.97 -17.65 5.06
N HIS A 129 7.90 -17.92 5.80
CA HIS A 129 6.66 -18.52 5.31
C HIS A 129 5.54 -17.50 5.47
N LEU A 130 4.90 -17.12 4.37
CA LEU A 130 3.85 -16.12 4.32
C LEU A 130 2.51 -16.78 4.02
N PHE A 131 1.57 -16.68 4.95
CA PHE A 131 0.24 -17.24 4.85
C PHE A 131 -0.77 -16.13 4.52
N GLU A 132 -1.60 -16.32 3.49
CA GLU A 132 -2.63 -15.36 3.09
C GLU A 132 -3.97 -16.07 2.95
N ALA A 133 -5.00 -15.49 3.57
CA ALA A 133 -6.36 -16.02 3.54
C ALA A 133 -6.98 -15.91 2.14
N MET A 134 -6.62 -14.88 1.39
CA MET A 134 -7.16 -14.59 0.07
C MET A 134 -6.36 -15.24 -1.07
N PRO A 135 -6.94 -15.36 -2.29
CA PRO A 135 -6.24 -15.96 -3.43
C PRO A 135 -5.03 -15.18 -3.94
N GLN A 136 -4.94 -13.87 -3.64
CA GLN A 136 -3.88 -12.99 -4.11
C GLN A 136 -3.34 -12.14 -2.95
N LEU A 137 -2.05 -11.84 -3.00
CA LEU A 137 -1.37 -11.01 -2.00
C LEU A 137 -1.73 -9.53 -2.14
N GLY A 138 -1.44 -8.74 -1.12
CA GLY A 138 -1.63 -7.29 -1.10
C GLY A 138 -2.72 -6.82 -0.14
N GLY A 139 -3.54 -7.73 0.39
CA GLY A 139 -4.57 -7.40 1.38
C GLY A 139 -5.45 -6.22 0.95
N SER A 140 -5.72 -5.29 1.87
CA SER A 140 -6.61 -4.15 1.60
C SER A 140 -6.20 -3.27 0.41
N THR A 141 -4.92 -3.16 0.04
CA THR A 141 -4.54 -2.36 -1.13
C THR A 141 -4.90 -3.04 -2.44
N ARG A 142 -4.94 -4.38 -2.47
CA ARG A 142 -5.51 -5.10 -3.60
C ARG A 142 -7.03 -5.03 -3.57
N TYR A 143 -7.61 -5.47 -2.46
CA TYR A 143 -9.04 -5.79 -2.42
C TYR A 143 -9.95 -4.59 -2.18
N LEU A 144 -9.47 -3.54 -1.53
CA LEU A 144 -10.29 -2.39 -1.12
C LEU A 144 -9.85 -1.07 -1.75
N THR A 145 -8.68 -1.01 -2.40
CA THR A 145 -8.26 0.19 -3.13
C THR A 145 -8.60 0.03 -4.61
N PRO A 146 -9.40 0.96 -5.18
CA PRO A 146 -9.76 0.88 -6.58
C PRO A 146 -8.60 1.14 -7.54
N GLU A 147 -8.70 0.58 -8.75
CA GLU A 147 -7.62 0.59 -9.74
C GLU A 147 -7.25 1.98 -10.26
N TRP A 148 -8.21 2.92 -10.34
CA TRP A 148 -7.92 4.30 -10.75
C TRP A 148 -7.05 5.06 -9.72
N ARG A 149 -6.95 4.55 -8.49
CA ARG A 149 -6.07 5.09 -7.46
C ARG A 149 -4.74 4.36 -7.40
N LEU A 150 -4.75 3.05 -7.61
CA LEU A 150 -3.59 2.19 -7.55
C LEU A 150 -3.65 1.19 -8.71
N PRO A 151 -2.95 1.46 -9.82
CA PRO A 151 -2.92 0.57 -10.98
C PRO A 151 -2.46 -0.84 -10.59
N ARG A 152 -3.15 -1.87 -11.07
CA ARG A 152 -2.85 -3.26 -10.70
C ARG A 152 -1.44 -3.69 -11.11
N ALA A 153 -1.00 -3.27 -12.30
CA ALA A 153 0.36 -3.55 -12.77
C ALA A 153 1.46 -3.00 -11.85
N ASP A 154 1.26 -1.79 -11.29
CA ASP A 154 2.23 -1.19 -10.37
C ASP A 154 2.25 -1.92 -9.02
N LEU A 155 1.08 -2.35 -8.52
CA LEU A 155 0.96 -3.15 -7.30
C LEU A 155 1.59 -4.54 -7.49
N ASP A 156 1.28 -5.22 -8.59
CA ASP A 156 1.78 -6.57 -8.91
C ASP A 156 3.31 -6.57 -9.02
N ALA A 157 3.89 -5.57 -9.67
CA ALA A 157 5.34 -5.43 -9.78
C ALA A 157 6.01 -5.29 -8.41
N GLN A 158 5.45 -4.47 -7.51
CA GLN A 158 5.99 -4.29 -6.17
C GLN A 158 5.81 -5.53 -5.28
N ILE A 159 4.65 -6.19 -5.34
CA ILE A 159 4.42 -7.45 -4.61
C ILE A 159 5.42 -8.50 -5.07
N LYS A 160 5.65 -8.61 -6.38
CA LYS A 160 6.63 -9.55 -6.95
C LYS A 160 8.04 -9.28 -6.42
N GLU A 161 8.48 -8.02 -6.35
CA GLU A 161 9.78 -7.67 -5.79
C GLU A 161 9.90 -8.04 -4.30
N LEU A 162 8.85 -7.81 -3.51
CA LEU A 162 8.85 -8.08 -2.07
C LEU A 162 8.71 -9.56 -1.69
N SER A 163 8.10 -10.34 -2.57
CA SER A 163 7.81 -11.76 -2.33
C SER A 163 8.78 -12.71 -3.01
N ASP A 164 9.77 -12.19 -3.75
CA ASP A 164 10.76 -12.99 -4.46
C ASP A 164 11.52 -13.90 -3.49
N GLY A 165 11.46 -15.22 -3.72
CA GLY A 165 12.12 -16.23 -2.88
C GLY A 165 11.48 -16.49 -1.52
N ILE A 166 10.28 -15.96 -1.24
CA ILE A 166 9.51 -16.25 -0.02
C ILE A 166 8.60 -17.45 -0.28
N GLU A 167 8.45 -18.35 0.70
CA GLU A 167 7.46 -19.42 0.62
C GLU A 167 6.07 -18.87 0.96
N ILE A 168 5.11 -19.05 0.05
CA ILE A 168 3.81 -18.39 0.13
C ILE A 168 2.68 -19.40 0.04
N TYR A 169 1.75 -19.31 0.98
CA TYR A 169 0.56 -20.14 1.05
C TYR A 169 -0.68 -19.25 0.97
N THR A 170 -1.32 -19.19 -0.19
CA THR A 170 -2.60 -18.49 -0.38
C THR A 170 -3.78 -19.40 -0.03
N ASN A 171 -4.97 -18.81 0.16
CA ASN A 171 -6.16 -19.52 0.64
C ASN A 171 -5.95 -20.23 1.99
N ALA A 172 -4.98 -19.75 2.78
CA ALA A 172 -4.62 -20.28 4.09
C ALA A 172 -5.29 -19.44 5.17
N VAL A 173 -6.48 -19.85 5.60
CA VAL A 173 -7.23 -19.15 6.67
C VAL A 173 -6.77 -19.66 8.03
N ILE A 174 -5.89 -18.89 8.66
CA ILE A 174 -5.42 -19.19 10.02
C ILE A 174 -6.52 -18.82 11.03
N GLY A 175 -6.83 -19.76 11.93
CA GLY A 175 -7.93 -19.68 12.89
C GLY A 175 -9.18 -20.46 12.48
N SER A 176 -9.24 -21.05 11.27
CA SER A 176 -10.32 -21.96 10.87
C SER A 176 -9.86 -23.41 10.69
N THR A 177 -8.77 -23.62 9.94
CA THR A 177 -8.26 -24.96 9.61
C THR A 177 -6.85 -25.22 10.12
N VAL A 178 -6.07 -24.16 10.30
CA VAL A 178 -4.75 -24.17 10.94
C VAL A 178 -4.78 -23.11 12.03
N PHE A 179 -4.31 -23.42 13.23
CA PHE A 179 -4.32 -22.52 14.38
C PHE A 179 -2.94 -21.93 14.67
N VAL A 180 -2.92 -20.79 15.35
CA VAL A 180 -1.68 -20.07 15.68
C VAL A 180 -0.77 -20.93 16.56
N GLU A 181 -1.35 -21.75 17.44
CA GLU A 181 -0.66 -22.68 18.32
C GLU A 181 0.08 -23.78 17.57
N GLU A 182 -0.44 -24.19 16.40
CA GLU A 182 0.21 -25.17 15.53
C GLU A 182 1.43 -24.53 14.85
N LEU A 183 1.26 -23.32 14.30
CA LEU A 183 2.36 -22.54 13.75
C LEU A 183 3.44 -22.26 14.80
N ALA A 184 3.06 -21.96 16.05
CA ALA A 184 4.02 -21.71 17.12
C ALA A 184 4.83 -22.94 17.56
N ARG A 185 4.44 -24.15 17.13
CA ARG A 185 5.22 -25.39 17.34
C ARG A 185 6.18 -25.66 16.19
N GLU A 186 5.87 -25.19 14.99
CA GLU A 186 6.66 -25.43 13.77
C GLU A 186 7.63 -24.29 13.47
N PHE A 187 7.33 -23.06 13.91
CA PHE A 187 8.11 -21.86 13.64
C PHE A 187 8.65 -21.23 14.92
N ASP A 188 9.86 -20.67 14.85
CA ASP A 188 10.48 -19.97 15.97
C ASP A 188 9.76 -18.65 16.29
N VAL A 189 9.16 -18.02 15.27
CA VAL A 189 8.42 -16.76 15.40
C VAL A 189 7.15 -16.82 14.57
N VAL A 190 6.04 -16.42 15.18
CA VAL A 190 4.78 -16.18 14.47
C VAL A 190 4.43 -14.69 14.53
N ALA A 191 4.26 -14.06 13.37
CA ALA A 191 3.87 -12.66 13.25
C ALA A 191 2.46 -12.54 12.68
N VAL A 192 1.57 -11.84 13.38
CA VAL A 192 0.18 -11.61 12.95
C VAL A 192 0.08 -10.25 12.25
N CYS A 193 -0.23 -10.29 10.96
CA CYS A 193 -0.32 -9.15 10.04
C CYS A 193 -1.66 -9.12 9.28
N THR A 194 -2.72 -9.69 9.85
CA THR A 194 -4.03 -9.89 9.20
C THR A 194 -4.80 -8.60 8.90
N GLY A 195 -4.46 -7.49 9.57
CA GLY A 195 -5.19 -6.23 9.47
C GLY A 195 -6.60 -6.29 10.08
N SER A 196 -7.43 -5.31 9.73
CA SER A 196 -8.79 -5.12 10.27
C SER A 196 -9.83 -5.24 9.16
N ASN A 197 -10.15 -6.46 8.74
CA ASN A 197 -11.03 -6.70 7.59
C ASN A 197 -12.54 -6.70 7.93
N ARG A 198 -12.89 -6.67 9.23
CA ARG A 198 -14.30 -6.66 9.67
C ARG A 198 -14.89 -5.25 9.52
N PRO A 199 -16.01 -5.08 8.79
CA PRO A 199 -16.71 -3.80 8.73
C PRO A 199 -17.19 -3.35 10.11
N ALA A 200 -17.16 -2.04 10.35
CA ALA A 200 -17.73 -1.42 11.54
C ALA A 200 -19.14 -0.93 11.21
N PHE A 201 -20.13 -1.41 11.96
CA PHE A 201 -21.51 -0.97 11.84
C PHE A 201 -21.88 -0.08 13.05
N PRO A 202 -22.61 1.03 12.84
CA PRO A 202 -22.93 2.00 13.89
C PRO A 202 -23.96 1.54 14.94
N GLY A 203 -24.57 0.36 14.81
CA GLY A 203 -25.62 -0.16 15.71
C GLY A 203 -26.99 0.48 15.48
N ILE A 204 -27.27 0.97 14.27
CA ILE A 204 -28.53 1.62 13.91
C ILE A 204 -29.59 0.57 13.56
N PRO A 205 -30.85 0.71 14.01
CA PRO A 205 -31.92 -0.18 13.57
C PRO A 205 -32.04 -0.23 12.05
N GLY A 206 -32.00 -1.43 11.48
CA GLY A 206 -32.12 -1.66 10.04
C GLY A 206 -30.82 -1.98 9.30
N GLU A 207 -29.69 -2.15 9.99
CA GLU A 207 -28.39 -2.49 9.36
C GLU A 207 -28.36 -3.79 8.56
N SER A 208 -29.29 -4.71 8.83
CA SER A 208 -29.42 -5.99 8.11
C SER A 208 -30.51 -5.96 7.04
N LEU A 209 -31.10 -4.79 6.75
CA LEU A 209 -32.11 -4.67 5.70
C LEU A 209 -31.49 -4.83 4.32
N ARG A 210 -32.30 -5.33 3.37
CA ARG A 210 -31.92 -5.39 1.96
C ARG A 210 -31.58 -3.98 1.46
N GLY A 211 -30.45 -3.86 0.77
CA GLY A 211 -29.95 -2.58 0.24
C GLY A 211 -29.01 -1.84 1.19
N VAL A 212 -28.74 -2.38 2.39
CA VAL A 212 -27.69 -1.88 3.28
C VAL A 212 -26.42 -2.70 3.07
N PHE A 213 -25.33 -2.02 2.74
CA PHE A 213 -24.03 -2.62 2.45
C PHE A 213 -22.93 -1.93 3.24
N ALA A 214 -21.91 -2.68 3.65
CA ALA A 214 -20.66 -2.06 4.06
C ALA A 214 -19.92 -1.49 2.85
N ALA A 215 -19.11 -0.45 3.06
CA ALA A 215 -18.23 0.05 2.00
C ALA A 215 -17.32 -1.06 1.43
N ASN A 216 -16.91 -2.01 2.29
CA ASN A 216 -16.12 -3.16 1.87
C ASN A 216 -16.85 -4.04 0.86
N ASP A 217 -18.16 -4.23 0.97
CA ASP A 217 -18.95 -5.03 0.03
C ASP A 217 -18.88 -4.43 -1.38
N ILE A 218 -19.07 -3.11 -1.47
CA ILE A 218 -18.99 -2.37 -2.74
C ILE A 218 -17.57 -2.44 -3.32
N LEU A 219 -16.55 -2.24 -2.48
CA LEU A 219 -15.15 -2.24 -2.93
C LEU A 219 -14.65 -3.62 -3.35
N LEU A 220 -15.17 -4.69 -2.74
CA LEU A 220 -14.94 -6.07 -3.14
C LEU A 220 -15.69 -6.48 -4.41
N GLY A 221 -16.57 -5.61 -4.92
CA GLY A 221 -17.36 -5.87 -6.11
C GLY A 221 -18.56 -6.78 -5.87
N HIS A 222 -19.08 -6.84 -4.63
CA HIS A 222 -20.36 -7.49 -4.38
C HIS A 222 -21.47 -6.81 -5.19
N ASP A 223 -22.43 -7.61 -5.65
CA ASP A 223 -23.58 -7.10 -6.36
C ASP A 223 -24.49 -6.32 -5.40
N THR A 224 -24.53 -5.00 -5.58
CA THR A 224 -25.41 -4.08 -4.85
C THR A 224 -26.68 -3.71 -5.64
N GLY A 225 -26.88 -4.35 -6.80
CA GLY A 225 -27.90 -3.99 -7.78
C GLY A 225 -27.58 -2.69 -8.52
N GLU A 226 -28.61 -2.11 -9.13
CA GLU A 226 -28.56 -0.82 -9.85
C GLU A 226 -29.47 0.21 -9.16
N PRO A 227 -29.05 0.77 -8.01
CA PRO A 227 -29.87 1.73 -7.29
C PRO A 227 -29.98 3.05 -8.07
N THR A 228 -31.17 3.65 -8.08
CA THR A 228 -31.37 5.02 -8.60
C THR A 228 -30.82 6.09 -7.66
N SER A 229 -30.75 5.79 -6.36
CA SER A 229 -30.23 6.67 -5.32
C SER A 229 -29.49 5.90 -4.24
N THR A 230 -28.35 6.44 -3.78
CA THR A 230 -27.51 5.82 -2.75
C THR A 230 -27.17 6.83 -1.67
N ILE A 231 -27.31 6.45 -0.40
CA ILE A 231 -26.81 7.21 0.75
C ILE A 231 -25.55 6.54 1.28
N VAL A 232 -24.46 7.29 1.35
CA VAL A 232 -23.19 6.82 1.90
C VAL A 232 -22.94 7.51 3.23
N LEU A 233 -22.78 6.71 4.29
CA LEU A 233 -22.48 7.19 5.64
C LEU A 233 -20.96 7.18 5.87
N GLY A 234 -20.36 8.36 6.07
CA GLY A 234 -18.95 8.52 6.39
C GLY A 234 -18.16 9.39 5.39
N HIS A 235 -16.97 9.80 5.79
CA HIS A 235 -16.09 10.72 5.04
C HIS A 235 -14.68 10.16 4.78
N GLY A 236 -14.44 8.91 5.17
CA GLY A 236 -13.14 8.26 4.96
C GLY A 236 -12.93 7.86 3.50
N THR A 237 -11.69 7.52 3.15
CA THR A 237 -11.36 7.00 1.82
C THR A 237 -12.29 5.87 1.35
N PRO A 238 -12.58 4.82 2.14
CA PRO A 238 -13.48 3.75 1.69
C PRO A 238 -14.90 4.23 1.37
N ALA A 239 -15.42 5.18 2.16
CA ALA A 239 -16.76 5.73 1.95
C ALA A 239 -16.82 6.52 0.63
N LEU A 240 -15.83 7.38 0.36
CA LEU A 240 -15.80 8.16 -0.87
C LEU A 240 -15.49 7.30 -2.11
N ASP A 241 -14.64 6.29 -1.99
CA ASP A 241 -14.39 5.36 -3.09
C ASP A 241 -15.68 4.57 -3.42
N ALA A 242 -16.44 4.11 -2.41
CA ALA A 242 -17.74 3.47 -2.61
C ALA A 242 -18.78 4.43 -3.23
N ALA A 243 -18.81 5.70 -2.79
CA ALA A 243 -19.67 6.72 -3.38
C ALA A 243 -19.39 6.93 -4.87
N ILE A 244 -18.11 6.99 -5.26
CA ILE A 244 -17.70 7.12 -6.67
C ILE A 244 -18.10 5.88 -7.49
N ILE A 245 -17.98 4.67 -6.94
CA ILE A 245 -18.40 3.44 -7.62
C ILE A 245 -19.90 3.47 -7.92
N GLU A 246 -20.72 3.80 -6.92
CA GLU A 246 -22.17 3.85 -7.06
C GLU A 246 -22.61 4.98 -8.01
N ALA A 247 -21.96 6.15 -7.96
CA ALA A 247 -22.20 7.22 -8.91
C ALA A 247 -21.88 6.81 -10.36
N ARG A 248 -20.81 6.03 -10.57
CA ARG A 248 -20.45 5.49 -11.90
C ARG A 248 -21.44 4.45 -12.42
N LYS A 249 -22.21 3.79 -11.54
CA LYS A 249 -23.35 2.95 -11.93
C LYS A 249 -24.59 3.76 -12.34
N GLY A 250 -24.56 5.09 -12.17
CA GLY A 250 -25.67 5.99 -12.50
C GLY A 250 -26.54 6.39 -11.31
N ALA A 251 -26.20 5.98 -10.09
CA ALA A 251 -26.95 6.34 -8.89
C ALA A 251 -26.78 7.83 -8.54
N GLN A 252 -27.85 8.47 -8.06
CA GLN A 252 -27.74 9.75 -7.37
C GLN A 252 -27.18 9.53 -5.96
N VAL A 253 -25.94 9.96 -5.70
CA VAL A 253 -25.26 9.68 -4.43
C VAL A 253 -25.31 10.86 -3.47
N THR A 254 -25.74 10.61 -2.23
CA THR A 254 -25.66 11.56 -1.12
C THR A 254 -24.69 11.05 -0.07
N VAL A 255 -23.62 11.82 0.20
CA VAL A 255 -22.66 11.50 1.27
C VAL A 255 -23.06 12.26 2.54
N VAL A 256 -23.33 11.51 3.61
CA VAL A 256 -23.67 12.05 4.93
C VAL A 256 -22.47 11.84 5.84
N CYS A 257 -21.94 12.93 6.37
CA CYS A 257 -20.81 12.89 7.29
C CYS A 257 -20.86 14.02 8.32
N ASN A 258 -20.16 13.82 9.45
CA ASN A 258 -19.92 14.91 10.39
C ASN A 258 -18.87 15.87 9.80
N LYS A 259 -19.27 17.14 9.61
CA LYS A 259 -18.49 18.18 8.93
C LYS A 259 -17.16 18.51 9.63
N GLU A 260 -17.06 18.23 10.93
CA GLU A 260 -15.89 18.60 11.73
C GLU A 260 -14.69 17.65 11.53
N ASN A 261 -14.87 16.49 10.87
CA ASN A 261 -13.85 15.42 10.87
C ASN A 261 -13.51 14.82 9.49
N ILE A 262 -13.62 15.56 8.38
CA ILE A 262 -13.33 15.00 7.05
C ILE A 262 -11.85 14.57 6.93
N SER A 263 -11.62 13.25 6.89
CA SER A 263 -10.28 12.64 6.85
C SER A 263 -9.76 12.29 5.45
N ALA A 264 -10.60 12.33 4.42
CA ALA A 264 -10.17 12.03 3.05
C ALA A 264 -9.37 13.18 2.41
N ASP A 265 -8.47 12.83 1.46
CA ASP A 265 -7.71 13.85 0.73
C ASP A 265 -8.63 14.74 -0.11
N LYS A 266 -8.30 16.03 -0.17
CA LYS A 266 -9.04 17.03 -0.93
C LYS A 266 -9.33 16.63 -2.38
N SER A 267 -8.41 15.97 -3.10
CA SER A 267 -8.74 15.57 -4.48
C SER A 267 -9.77 14.45 -4.57
N LEU A 268 -9.88 13.62 -3.54
CA LEU A 268 -10.92 12.60 -3.51
C LEU A 268 -12.28 13.25 -3.25
N LEU A 269 -12.32 14.25 -2.37
CA LEU A 269 -13.52 15.08 -2.18
C LEU A 269 -13.90 15.83 -3.45
N ASP A 270 -12.92 16.41 -4.17
CA ASP A 270 -13.16 17.11 -5.43
C ASP A 270 -13.61 16.15 -6.53
N ALA A 271 -13.14 14.90 -6.55
CA ALA A 271 -13.58 13.87 -7.50
C ALA A 271 -14.95 13.26 -7.17
N ALA A 272 -15.39 13.35 -5.91
CA ALA A 272 -16.71 12.91 -5.46
C ALA A 272 -17.80 13.99 -5.59
N ARG A 273 -17.42 15.22 -5.92
CA ARG A 273 -18.32 16.34 -6.23
C ARG A 273 -18.63 16.40 -7.71
#